data_AF-A0A538BWH9-F1
#
_entry.id   AF-A0A538BWH9-F1
#
_cell.length_a   1.000
_cell.length_b   1.000
_cell.length_c   1.000
_cell.angle_alpha   90.00
_cell.angle_beta   90.00
_cell.angle_gamma   90.00
#
_symmetry.space_group_name_H-M   'P 1'
#
loop_
_entity.id
_entity.type
_entity.pdbx_description
1 polymer ?
#
loop_
_entity_poly.entity_id
_entity_poly.type
_entity_poly.pdbx_seq_one_letter_code
_entity_poly.pdbx_strand_id
1 'polypeptide(L)' 'MIGLHGTNDPASIGNRQSHGCIRMYNWDIAKLVPILPLGTPVEIR' A
#
# COMPACT_ATOMS: atom_id res chain seq x y z
N MET A 1 -4.30 12.39 3.44
CA MET A 1 -3.42 11.39 4.05
C MET A 1 -3.26 10.26 3.05
N ILE A 2 -2.03 9.94 2.65
CA ILE A 2 -1.75 8.82 1.75
C ILE A 2 -1.43 7.61 2.64
N GLY A 3 -2.08 6.47 2.38
CA GLY A 3 -1.85 5.23 3.11
C GLY A 3 -1.49 4.09 2.18
N LEU A 4 -0.61 3.20 2.65
CA LEU A 4 -0.32 1.91 2.04
C LEU A 4 -1.20 0.86 2.71
N HIS A 5 -2.01 0.14 1.95
CA HIS A 5 -2.90 -0.87 2.51
C HIS A 5 -3.17 -2.05 1.57
N GLY A 6 -3.56 -3.19 2.15
CA GLY A 6 -4.04 -4.35 1.40
C GLY A 6 -5.42 -4.13 0.76
N THR A 7 -5.89 -5.07 -0.04
CA THR A 7 -7.20 -5.01 -0.68
C THR A 7 -7.90 -6.36 -0.71
N ASN A 8 -9.24 -6.34 -0.67
CA ASN A 8 -10.08 -7.50 -0.92
C ASN A 8 -10.41 -7.70 -2.42
N ASP A 9 -9.98 -6.77 -3.27
CA ASP A 9 -10.11 -6.84 -4.73
C ASP A 9 -8.73 -6.73 -5.40
N PRO A 10 -7.99 -7.85 -5.52
CA PRO A 10 -6.64 -7.86 -6.08
C PRO A 10 -6.58 -7.40 -7.54
N ALA A 11 -7.67 -7.56 -8.31
CA ALA A 11 -7.75 -7.14 -9.70
C ALA A 11 -7.78 -5.60 -9.82
N SER A 12 -8.11 -4.88 -8.75
CA SER A 12 -8.07 -3.41 -8.71
C SER A 12 -6.66 -2.82 -8.61
N ILE A 13 -5.63 -3.63 -8.30
CA ILE A 13 -4.24 -3.16 -8.21
C ILE A 13 -3.75 -2.75 -9.61
N GLY A 14 -3.04 -1.62 -9.69
CA GLY A 14 -2.57 -1.04 -10.96
C GLY A 14 -3.61 -0.18 -11.68
N ASN A 15 -4.86 -0.15 -11.22
CA ASN A 15 -5.90 0.72 -11.74
C ASN A 15 -5.94 2.05 -10.99
N ARG A 16 -6.18 3.16 -11.70
CA ARG A 16 -6.28 4.52 -11.14
C ARG A 16 -7.62 4.75 -10.43
N GLN A 17 -7.88 3.98 -9.38
CA GLN A 17 -9.16 3.96 -8.63
C GLN A 17 -9.05 4.57 -7.23
N SER A 18 -7.84 4.91 -6.79
CA SER A 18 -7.62 5.44 -5.45
C SER A 18 -7.78 6.96 -5.40
N HIS A 19 -8.54 7.46 -4.43
CA HIS A 19 -8.60 8.89 -4.05
C HIS A 19 -7.35 9.36 -3.26
N GLY A 20 -6.20 8.71 -3.48
CA GLY A 20 -4.92 9.05 -2.85
C GLY A 20 -4.24 7.95 -2.01
N CYS A 21 -4.87 6.79 -1.77
CA CYS A 21 -4.21 5.65 -1.10
C CYS A 21 -3.57 4.66 -2.09
N ILE A 22 -2.50 3.98 -1.70
CA ILE A 22 -1.84 2.97 -2.53
C ILE A 22 -2.30 1.58 -2.09
N ARG A 23 -2.95 0.85 -3.00
CA ARG A 23 -3.38 -0.55 -2.79
C ARG A 23 -2.25 -1.51 -3.11
N MET A 24 -2.04 -2.49 -2.24
CA MET A 24 -1.04 -3.54 -2.37
C MET A 24 -1.67 -4.92 -2.28
N TYR A 25 -0.99 -5.95 -2.77
CA TYR A 25 -1.37 -7.31 -2.46
C TYR A 25 -1.20 -7.57 -0.96
N ASN A 26 -2.12 -8.35 -0.39
CA ASN A 26 -2.13 -8.63 1.05
C ASN A 26 -0.83 -9.32 1.52
N TRP A 27 -0.25 -10.18 0.68
CA TRP A 27 1.02 -10.85 1.00
C TRP A 27 2.22 -9.90 0.96
N ASP A 28 2.16 -8.81 0.18
CA ASP A 28 3.26 -7.85 0.09
C ASP A 28 3.24 -6.90 1.29
N ILE A 29 2.06 -6.34 1.62
CA ILE A 29 1.95 -5.46 2.80
C ILE A 29 2.27 -6.21 4.10
N ALA A 30 1.92 -7.50 4.20
CA ALA A 30 2.25 -8.33 5.36
C ALA A 30 3.76 -8.52 5.57
N LYS A 31 4.57 -8.50 4.49
CA LYS A 31 6.04 -8.54 4.59
C LYS A 31 6.64 -7.20 5.01
N LEU A 32 5.97 -6.10 4.67
CA LEU A 32 6.44 -4.74 4.94
C LEU A 32 6.15 -4.26 6.36
N VAL A 33 4.94 -4.50 6.89
CA VAL A 33 4.54 -4.08 8.24
C VAL A 33 5.57 -4.39 9.33
N PRO A 34 6.14 -5.61 9.43
CA PRO A 34 7.09 -5.92 10.51
C PRO A 34 8.47 -5.27 10.36
N ILE A 35 8.82 -4.73 9.18
CA ILE A 35 10.15 -4.17 8.89
C ILE A 35 10.15 -2.65 8.71
N LEU A 36 8.97 -2.02 8.67
CA LEU A 36 8.83 -0.57 8.51
C LEU A 36 8.54 0.09 9.86
N PRO A 37 9.55 0.62 10.56
CA PRO A 37 9.33 1.41 11.77
C PRO A 37 8.55 2.70 11.47
N LEU A 38 7.91 3.26 12.50
CA LEU A 38 7.23 4.56 12.39
C LEU A 38 8.23 5.65 11.97
N GLY A 39 7.81 6.50 11.05
CA GLY A 39 8.66 7.55 10.47
C GLY A 39 9.52 7.10 9.29
N THR A 40 9.40 5.85 8.83
CA THR A 40 10.09 5.40 7.61
C THR A 40 9.73 6.31 6.44
N PRO A 41 10.71 6.99 5.80
CA PRO A 41 10.44 7.85 4.66
C PRO A 41 9.87 7.04 3.49
N VAL A 42 8.84 7.57 2.85
CA VAL A 42 8.23 7.00 1.65
C VAL A 42 8.29 8.02 0.53
N GLU A 43 8.91 7.64 -0.57
CA GLU A 43 8.93 8.42 -1.81
C GLU A 43 7.92 7.82 -2.79
N ILE A 44 7.03 8.65 -3.35
CA ILE A 44 6.05 8.26 -4.35
C ILE A 44 6.40 8.98 -5.65
N ARG A 45 6.49 8.23 -6.75
CA ARG A 45 6.82 8.74 -8.10
C ARG A 45 5.70 8.45 -9.08
#